data_AF-A0A969UE99-F1
#
_entry.id   AF-A0A969UE99-F1
#
_cell.length_a   1.000
_cell.length_b   1.000
_cell.length_c   1.000
_cell.angle_alpha   90.00
_cell.angle_beta   90.00
_cell.angle_gamma   90.00
#
_symmetry.space_group_name_H-M   'P 1'
#
loop_
_entity.id
_entity.type
_entity.pdbx_description
1 polymer ?
#
loop_
_entity_poly.entity_id
_entity_poly.type
_entity_poly.pdbx_seq_one_letter_code
_entity_poly.pdbx_strand_id
1 'polypeptide(L)'
;MPFAYVAHLRTFILIWLLQLPPMFCTYCGWVTPLAMLAIVFLFLGLDSISGEIENPFGYDWNDLPLGAAHAHFTTLRRCLMPPFQRSA
;
A
#
# COMPACT_ATOMS: atom_id res chain seq x y z
N MET A 1 5.49 1.10 10.40
CA MET A 1 4.80 0.94 11.70
C MET A 1 5.42 -0.21 12.51
N PRO A 2 5.01 -0.50 13.77
CA PRO A 2 5.59 -1.62 14.53
C PRO A 2 5.36 -2.96 13.84
N PHE A 3 6.40 -3.79 13.74
CA PHE A 3 6.33 -5.09 13.05
C PHE A 3 5.21 -5.99 13.58
N ALA A 4 4.99 -6.01 14.89
CA ALA A 4 3.95 -6.83 15.53
C ALA A 4 2.54 -6.48 15.01
N TYR A 5 2.26 -5.22 14.69
CA TYR A 5 0.96 -4.81 14.15
C TYR A 5 0.72 -5.42 12.77
N VAL A 6 1.68 -5.28 11.86
CA VAL A 6 1.60 -5.81 10.49
C VAL A 6 1.48 -7.34 10.51
N ALA A 7 2.28 -8.00 11.36
CA ALA A 7 2.23 -9.46 11.53
C ALA A 7 0.87 -9.96 12.05
N HIS A 8 0.29 -9.27 13.04
CA HIS A 8 -1.04 -9.60 13.56
C HIS A 8 -2.13 -9.36 12.52
N LEU A 9 -2.08 -8.25 11.79
CA LEU A 9 -3.06 -7.91 10.76
C LEU A 9 -3.07 -8.97 9.64
N ARG A 10 -1.89 -9.38 9.16
CA ARG A 10 -1.77 -10.44 8.15
C ARG A 10 -2.26 -11.79 8.66
N THR A 11 -1.94 -12.14 9.90
CA THR A 11 -2.43 -13.38 10.52
C THR A 11 -3.95 -13.37 10.67
N PHE A 12 -4.54 -12.23 11.05
CA PHE A 12 -5.98 -12.06 11.15
C PHE A 12 -6.68 -12.24 9.80
N ILE A 13 -6.17 -11.63 8.72
CA ILE A 13 -6.71 -11.79 7.36
C ILE A 13 -6.68 -13.27 6.94
N LEU A 14 -5.57 -13.98 7.20
CA LEU A 14 -5.45 -15.40 6.86
C LEU A 14 -6.44 -16.28 7.63
N ILE A 15 -6.61 -16.04 8.93
CA ILE A 15 -7.58 -16.77 9.75
C ILE A 15 -9.00 -16.50 9.25
N TRP A 16 -9.32 -15.24 8.93
CA TRP A 16 -10.64 -14.86 8.43
C TRP A 16 -10.94 -15.52 7.06
N LEU A 17 -9.98 -15.50 6.13
CA LEU A 17 -10.11 -16.18 4.84
C LEU A 17 -10.27 -17.71 4.98
N LEU A 18 -9.67 -18.33 6.01
CA LEU A 18 -9.81 -19.77 6.27
C LEU A 18 -11.21 -20.13 6.82
N GLN A 19 -11.87 -19.21 7.52
CA GLN A 19 -13.22 -19.41 8.09
C GLN A 19 -14.34 -19.22 7.06
N LEU A 20 -14.08 -18.53 5.94
CA LEU A 20 -15.08 -18.24 4.92
C LEU A 20 -15.59 -19.47 4.12
N PRO A 21 -14.76 -20.42 3.65
CA PRO A 21 -15.22 -21.52 2.80
C PRO A 21 -16.32 -22.38 3.43
N PRO A 22 -16.23 -22.81 4.71
CA PRO A 22 -17.33 -23.52 5.37
C PRO A 22 -18.61 -22.68 5.44
N MET A 23 -18.48 -21.37 5.66
CA MET A 23 -19.60 -20.45 5.76
C MET A 23 -20.30 -20.24 4.41
N PHE A 24 -19.56 -20.14 3.31
CA PHE A 24 -20.11 -19.93 1.96
C PHE A 24 -20.59 -21.22 1.29
N CYS A 25 -20.03 -22.37 1.66
CA CYS A 25 -20.42 -23.66 1.09
C CYS A 25 -21.92 -23.95 1.28
N THR A 26 -22.51 -23.51 2.39
CA THR A 26 -23.95 -23.66 2.68
C THR A 26 -24.84 -22.75 1.82
N TYR A 27 -24.33 -21.62 1.30
CA TYR A 27 -25.09 -20.68 0.48
C TYR A 27 -24.90 -20.88 -1.02
N CYS A 28 -23.67 -21.17 -1.47
CA CYS A 28 -23.29 -21.15 -2.88
C CYS A 28 -22.94 -22.54 -3.46
N GLY A 29 -22.87 -23.59 -2.63
CA GLY A 29 -22.57 -24.96 -3.08
C GLY A 29 -21.30 -25.04 -3.94
N TRP A 30 -21.40 -25.62 -5.14
CA TRP A 30 -20.27 -25.81 -6.06
C TRP A 30 -19.67 -24.52 -6.66
N VAL A 31 -20.33 -23.37 -6.53
CA VAL A 31 -19.79 -22.07 -6.98
C VAL A 31 -18.83 -21.47 -5.93
N THR A 32 -18.89 -21.95 -4.69
CA THR A 32 -18.05 -21.51 -3.56
C THR A 32 -16.55 -21.41 -3.89
N PRO A 33 -15.88 -22.41 -4.51
CA PRO A 33 -14.45 -22.30 -4.83
C PRO A 33 -14.12 -21.14 -5.77
N LEU A 34 -14.99 -20.83 -6.74
CA LEU A 34 -14.78 -19.71 -7.66
C LEU A 34 -14.95 -18.36 -6.93
N ALA A 35 -15.99 -18.24 -6.11
CA ALA A 35 -16.20 -17.05 -5.27
C ALA A 35 -15.03 -16.86 -4.29
N MET A 36 -14.55 -17.94 -3.68
CA MET A 36 -13.45 -17.89 -2.74
C MET A 36 -12.13 -17.50 -3.41
N LEU A 37 -11.88 -17.95 -4.64
CA LEU A 37 -10.72 -17.52 -5.42
C LEU A 37 -10.72 -16.00 -5.64
N ALA A 38 -11.87 -15.42 -6.00
CA ALA A 38 -12.00 -13.98 -6.17
C ALA A 38 -11.78 -13.21 -4.85
N ILE A 39 -12.35 -13.69 -3.74
CA ILE A 39 -12.19 -13.06 -2.42
C ILE A 39 -10.75 -13.14 -1.93
N VAL A 40 -10.09 -14.31 -2.02
CA VAL A 40 -8.69 -14.47 -1.64
C VAL A 40 -7.79 -13.56 -2.48
N PHE A 41 -8.00 -13.52 -3.80
CA PHE A 41 -7.25 -12.64 -4.69
C PHE A 41 -7.39 -11.17 -4.27
N LEU A 42 -8.61 -10.73 -3.97
CA LEU A 42 -8.88 -9.35 -3.58
C LEU A 42 -8.23 -9.01 -2.24
N PHE A 43 -8.41 -9.83 -1.21
CA PHE A 43 -7.86 -9.53 0.13
C PHE A 43 -6.34 -9.63 0.20
N LEU A 44 -5.72 -10.63 -0.44
CA LEU A 44 -4.27 -10.75 -0.46
C LEU A 44 -3.62 -9.69 -1.35
N GLY A 45 -4.25 -9.35 -2.48
CA GLY A 45 -3.79 -8.25 -3.32
C GLY A 45 -3.89 -6.88 -2.63
N LEU A 46 -4.97 -6.66 -1.87
CA LEU A 46 -5.10 -5.46 -1.04
C LEU A 46 -4.06 -5.40 0.08
N ASP A 47 -3.76 -6.52 0.75
CA ASP A 47 -2.71 -6.59 1.78
C ASP A 47 -1.34 -6.19 1.21
N SER A 48 -0.99 -6.66 0.01
CA SER A 48 0.27 -6.27 -0.64
C SER A 48 0.30 -4.79 -1.01
N ILE A 49 -0.78 -4.25 -1.58
CA ILE A 49 -0.86 -2.84 -1.97
C ILE A 49 -0.81 -1.94 -0.73
N SER A 50 -1.45 -2.34 0.37
CA SER A 50 -1.41 -1.62 1.64
C SER A 50 0.01 -1.51 2.18
N GLY A 51 0.86 -2.51 1.96
CA GLY A 51 2.27 -2.47 2.33
C GLY A 51 3.05 -1.40 1.58
N GLU A 52 2.85 -1.27 0.26
CA GLU A 52 3.49 -0.23 -0.55
C GLU A 52 3.01 1.17 -0.13
N ILE A 53 1.70 1.35 0.09
CA ILE A 53 1.12 2.64 0.47
C ILE A 53 1.56 3.10 1.88
N GLU A 54 1.96 2.18 2.77
CA GLU A 54 2.42 2.52 4.11
C GLU A 54 3.76 3.30 4.10
N ASN A 55 4.62 3.05 3.10
CA ASN A 55 5.93 3.70 2.98
C ASN A 55 6.13 4.41 1.62
N PRO A 56 5.36 5.47 1.32
CA PRO A 56 5.35 6.11 0.01
C PRO A 56 6.64 6.88 -0.35
N PHE A 57 7.57 6.96 0.60
CA PHE A 57 8.85 7.68 0.51
C PHE A 57 10.04 6.72 0.57
N GLY A 58 9.81 5.43 0.35
CA GLY A 58 10.85 4.43 0.27
C GLY A 58 11.64 4.49 -1.04
N TYR A 59 12.07 3.31 -1.50
CA TYR A 59 12.82 3.11 -2.73
C TYR A 59 12.22 2.02 -3.62
N ASP A 60 10.96 1.66 -3.38
CA ASP A 60 10.20 0.73 -4.20
C ASP A 60 9.79 1.37 -5.52
N TRP A 61 9.41 0.54 -6.49
CA TRP A 61 9.08 0.99 -7.86
C TRP A 61 7.92 1.98 -7.91
N ASN A 62 6.99 1.89 -6.95
CA ASN A 62 5.79 2.72 -6.85
C ASN A 62 5.94 3.90 -5.87
N ASP A 63 7.14 4.15 -5.34
CA ASP A 63 7.38 5.24 -4.40
C ASP A 63 7.54 6.61 -5.06
N LEU A 64 7.31 7.67 -4.29
CA LEU A 64 7.40 9.03 -4.79
C LEU A 64 8.85 9.45 -5.06
N PRO A 65 9.15 10.09 -6.22
CA PRO A 65 10.50 10.53 -6.56
C PRO A 65 10.87 11.83 -5.83
N LEU A 66 11.22 11.72 -4.55
CA LEU A 66 11.58 12.85 -3.68
C LEU A 66 12.76 13.68 -4.22
N GLY A 67 13.76 13.04 -4.84
CA GLY A 67 14.90 13.73 -5.43
C GLY A 67 14.49 14.68 -6.55
N ALA A 68 13.58 14.25 -7.42
CA ALA A 68 13.06 15.08 -8.50
C ALA A 68 12.19 16.23 -7.95
N ALA A 69 11.33 15.94 -6.97
CA ALA A 69 10.51 16.96 -6.32
C ALA A 69 11.37 18.04 -5.62
N HIS A 70 12.44 17.63 -4.93
CA HIS A 70 13.37 18.54 -4.28
C HIS A 70 14.15 19.40 -5.29
N ALA A 71 14.64 18.80 -6.38
CA ALA A 71 15.34 19.52 -7.45
C ALA A 71 14.41 20.56 -8.12
N HIS A 72 13.14 20.21 -8.33
CA HIS A 72 12.15 21.13 -8.87
C HIS A 72 11.90 22.31 -7.92
N PHE A 73 11.70 22.04 -6.63
CA PHE A 73 11.46 23.09 -5.63
C PHE A 73 12.66 24.04 -5.48
N THR A 74 13.89 23.51 -5.45
CA THR A 74 15.11 24.35 -5.38
C THR A 74 15.28 25.21 -6.62
N THR A 75 14.88 24.71 -7.80
CA THR A 75 14.88 25.48 -9.04
C THR A 75 13.86 26.62 -8.97
N LEU A 76 12.61 26.34 -8.59
CA LEU A 76 11.58 27.38 -8.41
C LEU A 76 11.99 28.42 -7.38
N ARG A 77 12.57 28.00 -6.25
CA ARG A 77 13.09 28.90 -5.21
C ARG A 77 14.17 29.84 -5.76
N ARG A 78 15.07 29.35 -6.63
CA ARG A 78 16.08 30.21 -7.29
C ARG A 78 15.46 31.21 -8.26
N CYS A 79 14.40 30.82 -8.97
CA CYS A 79 13.71 31.68 -9.93
C CYS A 79 12.84 32.76 -9.26
N LEU A 80 12.20 32.42 -8.12
CA LEU A 80 11.30 33.32 -7.40
C LEU A 80 12.01 34.24 -6.40
N MET A 81 13.28 33.98 -6.03
CA MET A 81 13.99 34.85 -5.08
C MET A 81 14.55 36.14 -5.74
N PRO A 82 14.24 37.33 -5.18
CA PRO A 82 14.80 38.59 -5.63
C PRO A 82 16.32 38.64 -5.39
N PRO A 83 17.06 39.45 -6.17
CA PRO A 83 18.53 39.43 -6.20
C PRO A 83 19.21 39.78 -4.87
N PHE A 84 18.51 40.40 -3.92
CA PHE A 84 19.08 40.86 -2.65
C PHE A 84 19.36 39.73 -1.62
N GLN A 85 18.75 38.54 -1.75
CA GLN A 85 18.96 37.42 -0.80
C GLN A 85 19.93 36.34 -1.28
N ARG A 86 20.75 36.60 -2.30
CA ARG A 86 21.68 35.61 -2.87
C ARG A 86 23.03 35.48 -2.14
N SER A 87 23.27 36.21 -1.05
CA SER A 87 24.62 36.44 -0.49
C SER A 87 24.83 35.98 0.97
N ALA A 88 24.00 35.09 1.52
CA ALA A 88 24.19 34.53 2.87
C ALA A 88 24.05 33.00 2.85
#